data_AF-A0A529X8R3-F1
#
_entry.id   AF-A0A529X8R3-F1
#
_cell.length_a   1.000
_cell.length_b   1.000
_cell.length_c   1.000
_cell.angle_alpha   90.00
_cell.angle_beta   90.00
_cell.angle_gamma   90.00
#
_symmetry.space_group_name_H-M   'P 1'
#
loop_
_entity.id
_entity.type
_entity.pdbx_description
1 polymer ?
#
loop_
_entity_poly.entity_id
_entity_poly.type
_entity_poly.pdbx_seq_one_letter_code
_entity_poly.pdbx_strand_id
1 'polypeptide(L)'
;RVQSGTFGACLMKTPALVADCVAAMKASVKIPVTVKCRIGVDDQDPEPALDTLADGVLAAGADALWVHARKAWLEGLSPKENRDIPPLDYPRVYRLKARKPNDFIGINGGIQALAE
;
A
#
# COMPACT_ATOMS: atom_id res chain seq x y z
N ARG A 1 -16.97 -0.88 -8.87
CA ARG A 1 -15.97 -1.04 -9.95
C ARG A 1 -14.69 -1.73 -9.46
N VAL A 2 -13.99 -1.19 -8.46
CA VAL A 2 -12.74 -1.78 -7.94
C VAL A 2 -13.02 -3.04 -7.10
N GLN A 3 -14.00 -3.00 -6.19
CA GLN A 3 -14.45 -4.16 -5.42
C GLN A 3 -15.01 -5.28 -6.32
N SER A 4 -15.81 -4.93 -7.33
CA SER A 4 -16.43 -5.88 -8.26
C SER A 4 -15.43 -6.54 -9.22
N GLY A 5 -14.23 -5.96 -9.40
CA GLY A 5 -13.17 -6.52 -10.26
C GLY A 5 -12.01 -7.12 -9.48
N THR A 6 -12.05 -7.08 -8.14
CA THR A 6 -11.00 -7.66 -7.26
C THR A 6 -9.59 -7.17 -7.60
N PHE A 7 -9.41 -5.87 -7.79
CA PHE A 7 -8.11 -5.25 -8.05
C PHE A 7 -7.90 -3.99 -7.20
N GLY A 8 -6.66 -3.50 -7.09
CA GLY A 8 -6.38 -2.26 -6.37
C GLY A 8 -6.60 -2.35 -4.86
N ALA A 9 -7.12 -1.30 -4.23
CA ALA A 9 -7.14 -1.16 -2.78
C ALA A 9 -7.92 -2.28 -2.05
N CYS A 10 -8.93 -2.88 -2.67
CA CYS A 10 -9.68 -3.98 -2.03
C CYS A 10 -8.81 -5.22 -1.75
N LEU A 11 -7.71 -5.40 -2.47
CA LEU A 11 -6.75 -6.50 -2.24
C LEU A 11 -5.98 -6.35 -0.93
N MET A 12 -6.05 -5.20 -0.24
CA MET A 12 -5.53 -5.07 1.12
C MET A 12 -6.28 -5.95 2.14
N LYS A 13 -7.46 -6.47 1.79
CA LYS A 13 -8.20 -7.47 2.58
C LYS A 13 -7.65 -8.90 2.37
N THR A 14 -6.86 -9.13 1.32
CA THR A 14 -6.29 -10.43 0.94
C THR A 14 -4.77 -10.32 0.68
N PRO A 15 -3.97 -9.90 1.66
CA PRO A 15 -2.54 -9.61 1.46
C PRO A 15 -1.72 -10.80 0.97
N ALA A 16 -2.08 -12.04 1.35
CA ALA A 16 -1.43 -13.24 0.85
C ALA A 16 -1.58 -13.40 -0.67
N LEU A 17 -2.78 -13.12 -1.22
CA LEU A 17 -3.01 -13.15 -2.66
C LEU A 17 -2.15 -12.11 -3.39
N VAL A 18 -1.94 -10.93 -2.80
CA VAL A 18 -1.06 -9.91 -3.37
C VAL A 18 0.38 -10.41 -3.43
N ALA A 19 0.85 -11.07 -2.37
CA ALA A 19 2.18 -11.67 -2.34
C ALA A 19 2.35 -12.75 -3.43
N ASP A 20 1.35 -13.61 -3.62
CA ASP A 20 1.36 -14.63 -4.69
C ASP A 20 1.44 -13.98 -6.08
N CYS A 21 0.67 -12.91 -6.31
CA CYS A 21 0.74 -12.14 -7.56
C CYS A 21 2.13 -11.52 -7.77
N VAL A 22 2.74 -10.96 -6.72
CA VAL A 22 4.09 -10.39 -6.80
C VAL A 22 5.11 -11.46 -7.15
N ALA A 23 5.08 -12.61 -6.49
CA ALA A 23 5.98 -13.73 -6.78
C ALA A 23 5.85 -14.21 -8.22
N ALA A 24 4.62 -14.36 -8.73
CA ALA A 24 4.36 -14.75 -10.11
C ALA A 24 4.89 -13.72 -11.12
N MET A 25 4.72 -12.42 -10.84
CA MET A 25 5.29 -11.36 -11.66
C MET A 25 6.82 -11.40 -11.65
N LYS A 26 7.45 -11.47 -10.47
CA LYS A 26 8.92 -11.55 -10.30
C LYS A 26 9.54 -12.76 -11.00
N ALA A 27 8.85 -13.90 -11.03
CA ALA A 27 9.29 -15.08 -11.77
C ALA A 27 9.25 -14.87 -13.30
N SER A 28 8.41 -13.96 -13.77
CA SER A 28 8.13 -13.75 -15.20
C SER A 28 8.97 -12.65 -15.84
N VAL A 29 9.56 -11.75 -15.04
CA VAL A 29 10.29 -10.58 -15.55
C VAL A 29 11.63 -10.37 -14.86
N LYS A 30 12.57 -9.72 -15.57
CA LYS A 30 13.87 -9.30 -15.02
C LYS A 30 13.90 -7.85 -14.55
N ILE A 31 12.91 -7.05 -14.96
CA ILE A 31 12.77 -5.65 -14.53
C ILE A 31 12.19 -5.58 -13.10
N PRO A 32 12.38 -4.47 -12.38
CA PRO A 32 11.81 -4.31 -11.05
C PRO A 32 10.28 -4.42 -11.03
N VAL A 33 9.74 -5.09 -10.01
CA VAL A 33 8.31 -5.16 -9.69
C VAL A 33 8.12 -4.49 -8.33
N THR A 34 7.31 -3.43 -8.28
CA THR A 34 7.06 -2.65 -7.07
C THR A 34 5.59 -2.69 -6.69
N VAL A 35 5.27 -2.53 -5.41
CA VAL A 35 3.89 -2.45 -4.92
C VAL A 35 3.56 -1.03 -4.50
N LYS A 36 2.34 -0.56 -4.82
CA LYS A 36 1.79 0.68 -4.29
C LYS A 36 0.47 0.43 -3.58
N CYS A 37 0.35 0.87 -2.34
CA CYS A 37 -0.82 0.63 -1.49
C CYS A 37 -1.28 1.88 -0.74
N ARG A 38 -2.32 1.70 0.07
CA ARG A 38 -2.80 2.63 1.10
C ARG A 38 -2.30 2.13 2.46
N ILE A 39 -2.56 2.85 3.55
CA ILE A 39 -2.23 2.37 4.92
C ILE A 39 -3.25 1.35 5.46
N GLY A 40 -4.39 1.20 4.79
CA GLY A 40 -5.45 0.27 5.15
C GLY A 40 -6.72 0.57 4.35
N VAL A 41 -7.71 -0.31 4.43
CA VAL A 41 -9.05 -0.06 3.89
C VAL A 41 -10.12 -0.06 4.97
N ASP A 42 -11.21 0.68 4.70
CA ASP A 42 -12.44 0.69 5.50
C ASP A 42 -12.17 0.86 7.01
N ASP A 43 -12.48 -0.15 7.82
CA ASP A 43 -12.38 -0.21 9.27
C ASP A 43 -11.10 -0.91 9.78
N GLN A 44 -10.25 -1.43 8.89
CA GLN A 44 -9.00 -2.10 9.28
C GLN A 44 -8.13 -1.19 10.15
N ASP A 45 -7.52 -1.76 11.20
CA ASP A 45 -6.43 -1.09 11.91
C ASP A 45 -5.23 -0.93 10.95
N PRO A 46 -4.80 0.31 10.64
CA PRO A 46 -3.69 0.56 9.72
C PRO A 46 -2.36 -0.04 10.17
N GLU A 47 -2.15 -0.26 11.47
CA GLU A 47 -0.89 -0.83 11.95
C GLU A 47 -0.71 -2.28 11.45
N PRO A 48 -1.51 -3.28 11.87
CA PRO A 48 -1.37 -4.64 11.38
C PRO A 48 -1.69 -4.80 9.90
N ALA A 49 -2.62 -4.01 9.33
CA ALA A 49 -3.01 -4.15 7.93
C ALA A 49 -1.86 -3.82 6.98
N LEU A 50 -1.20 -2.68 7.17
CA LEU A 50 -0.06 -2.30 6.34
C LEU A 50 1.15 -3.20 6.61
N ASP A 51 1.37 -3.61 7.87
CA ASP A 51 2.49 -4.49 8.20
C ASP A 51 2.37 -5.85 7.53
N THR A 52 1.18 -6.47 7.59
CA THR A 52 0.91 -7.77 6.95
C THR A 52 1.11 -7.72 5.44
N LEU A 53 0.59 -6.67 4.79
CA LEU A 53 0.78 -6.49 3.34
C LEU A 53 2.26 -6.29 3.01
N ALA A 54 2.95 -5.39 3.72
CA ALA A 54 4.36 -5.09 3.49
C ALA A 54 5.24 -6.33 3.67
N ASP A 55 5.01 -7.10 4.73
CA ASP A 55 5.77 -8.31 5.02
C ASP A 55 5.59 -9.35 3.91
N GLY A 56 4.35 -9.58 3.48
CA GLY A 56 4.06 -10.52 2.39
C GLY A 56 4.69 -10.12 1.06
N VAL A 57 4.49 -8.89 0.60
CA VAL A 57 4.97 -8.48 -0.74
C VAL A 57 6.48 -8.33 -0.82
N LEU A 58 7.13 -7.88 0.26
CA LEU A 58 8.59 -7.79 0.30
C LEU A 58 9.22 -9.18 0.38
N ALA A 59 8.65 -10.10 1.16
CA ALA A 59 9.09 -11.50 1.18
C ALA A 59 8.89 -12.19 -0.19
N ALA A 60 7.86 -11.81 -0.95
CA ALA A 60 7.63 -12.27 -2.32
C ALA A 60 8.60 -11.65 -3.35
N GLY A 61 9.49 -10.74 -2.92
CA GLY A 61 10.54 -10.17 -3.76
C GLY A 61 10.18 -8.86 -4.45
N ALA A 62 9.16 -8.13 -3.98
CA ALA A 62 8.92 -6.76 -4.46
C ALA A 62 10.15 -5.87 -4.20
N ASP A 63 10.57 -5.12 -5.22
CA ASP A 63 11.78 -4.29 -5.17
C ASP A 63 11.59 -2.98 -4.40
N ALA A 64 10.33 -2.56 -4.21
CA ALA A 64 9.96 -1.36 -3.46
C ALA A 64 8.50 -1.39 -3.04
N LEU A 65 8.21 -0.73 -1.91
CA LEU A 65 6.85 -0.45 -1.44
C LEU A 65 6.59 1.05 -1.42
N TRP A 66 5.54 1.48 -2.12
CA TRP A 66 5.05 2.86 -2.12
C TRP A 66 3.76 2.95 -1.34
N VAL A 67 3.71 3.81 -0.32
CA VAL A 67 2.57 3.91 0.59
C VAL A 67 1.90 5.27 0.45
N HIS A 68 0.67 5.28 -0.04
CA HIS A 68 -0.18 6.45 0.13
C HIS A 68 -0.64 6.52 1.58
N ALA A 69 -0.26 7.57 2.30
CA ALA A 69 -0.45 7.72 3.74
C ALA A 69 -1.90 8.01 4.17
N ARG A 70 -2.90 7.54 3.43
CA ARG A 70 -4.34 7.64 3.77
C ARG A 70 -4.95 6.26 3.70
N LYS A 71 -5.99 5.99 4.48
CA LYS A 71 -6.85 4.84 4.24
C LYS A 71 -7.56 5.00 2.89
N ALA A 72 -8.07 3.91 2.35
CA ALA A 72 -9.10 3.96 1.31
C ALA A 72 -10.43 3.47 1.90
N TRP A 73 -11.46 4.29 1.85
CA TRP A 73 -12.83 3.88 2.17
C TRP A 73 -13.48 3.44 0.87
N LEU A 74 -13.73 2.14 0.76
CA LEU A 74 -14.17 1.50 -0.47
C LEU A 74 -15.66 1.73 -0.75
N GLU A 75 -16.39 2.16 0.28
CA GLU A 75 -17.81 2.49 0.22
C GLU A 75 -18.03 3.97 0.51
N GLY A 76 -19.06 4.55 -0.11
CA GLY A 76 -19.51 5.91 0.14
C GLY A 76 -18.67 7.04 -0.47
N LEU A 77 -17.44 6.77 -0.93
CA LEU A 77 -16.56 7.80 -1.53
C LEU A 77 -16.14 7.48 -2.97
N SER A 78 -16.11 8.52 -3.81
CA SER A 78 -15.48 8.47 -5.13
C SER A 78 -13.95 8.32 -5.04
N PRO A 79 -13.26 7.94 -6.13
CA PRO A 79 -11.80 7.89 -6.17
C PRO A 79 -11.11 9.24 -5.89
N LYS A 80 -11.76 10.37 -6.23
CA LYS A 80 -11.24 11.71 -5.95
C LYS A 80 -11.34 12.00 -4.46
N GLU A 81 -12.53 11.81 -3.88
CA GLU A 81 -12.77 12.00 -2.44
C GLU A 81 -11.87 11.11 -1.59
N ASN A 82 -11.58 9.88 -2.02
CA ASN A 82 -10.62 9.00 -1.35
C ASN A 82 -9.19 9.54 -1.29
N ARG A 83 -8.82 10.55 -2.09
CA ARG A 83 -7.51 11.22 -2.00
C ARG A 83 -7.55 12.44 -1.08
N ASP A 84 -8.73 12.96 -0.78
CA ASP A 84 -8.88 14.26 -0.11
C ASP A 84 -9.49 14.12 1.30
N ILE A 85 -10.42 13.17 1.51
CA ILE A 85 -11.22 13.05 2.74
C ILE A 85 -10.54 12.22 3.85
N PRO A 86 -10.14 10.93 3.67
CA PRO A 86 -9.58 10.15 4.78
C PRO A 86 -8.24 10.75 5.21
N PRO A 87 -7.99 11.08 6.49
CA PRO A 87 -6.85 11.89 6.89
C PRO A 87 -5.50 11.26 6.52
N LEU A 88 -4.48 12.11 6.32
CA LEU A 88 -3.10 11.68 6.17
C LEU A 88 -2.53 11.22 7.52
N ASP A 89 -1.76 10.15 7.48
CA ASP A 89 -0.98 9.61 8.59
C ASP A 89 0.41 9.24 8.08
N TYR A 90 1.26 10.26 7.91
CA TYR A 90 2.68 10.06 7.61
C TYR A 90 3.44 9.32 8.72
N PRO A 91 3.19 9.59 10.02
CA PRO A 91 3.84 8.84 11.10
C PRO A 91 3.70 7.33 10.96
N ARG A 92 2.55 6.82 10.48
CA ARG A 92 2.38 5.39 10.21
C ARG A 92 3.39 4.86 9.18
N VAL A 93 3.64 5.59 8.10
CA VAL A 93 4.62 5.20 7.06
C VAL A 93 6.05 5.26 7.62
N TYR A 94 6.35 6.25 8.46
CA TYR A 94 7.66 6.35 9.12
C TYR A 94 7.93 5.19 10.08
N ARG A 95 6.93 4.76 10.86
CA ARG A 95 7.04 3.57 11.71
C ARG A 95 7.30 2.31 10.90
N LEU A 96 6.64 2.15 9.75
CA LEU A 96 6.93 1.04 8.83
C LEU A 96 8.39 1.08 8.34
N LYS A 97 8.87 2.25 7.91
CA LYS A 97 10.26 2.41 7.46
C LYS A 97 11.27 2.11 8.56
N ALA A 98 10.99 2.51 9.80
CA ALA A 98 11.82 2.18 10.96
C ALA A 98 11.85 0.66 11.24
N ARG A 99 10.72 -0.05 11.05
CA ARG A 99 10.64 -1.52 11.19
C ARG A 99 11.36 -2.27 10.07
N LYS A 100 11.45 -1.67 8.88
CA LYS A 100 12.07 -2.25 7.68
C LYS A 100 13.22 -1.35 7.14
N PRO A 101 14.34 -1.23 7.89
CA PRO A 101 15.40 -0.29 7.55
C PRO A 101 16.09 -0.61 6.22
N ASN A 102 16.14 -1.88 5.82
CA ASN A 102 16.82 -2.34 4.61
C ASN A 102 15.94 -2.29 3.34
N ASP A 103 14.63 -2.18 3.49
CA ASP A 103 13.70 -2.15 2.35
C ASP A 103 13.44 -0.72 1.89
N PHE A 104 13.20 -0.55 0.59
CA PHE A 104 12.72 0.73 0.08
C PHE A 104 11.23 0.92 0.43
N ILE A 105 10.92 1.97 1.19
CA ILE A 105 9.56 2.40 1.50
C ILE A 105 9.43 3.87 1.17
N GLY A 106 8.66 4.17 0.13
CA GLY A 106 8.39 5.54 -0.33
C GLY A 106 7.04 6.05 0.17
N ILE A 107 7.00 7.26 0.70
CA ILE A 107 5.77 7.92 1.16
C ILE A 107 5.09 8.69 0.02
N ASN A 108 3.76 8.74 0.04
CA ASN A 108 2.95 9.45 -0.95
C ASN A 108 1.67 10.05 -0.34
N GLY A 109 1.19 11.11 -0.98
CA GLY A 109 -0.12 11.74 -0.76
C GLY A 109 0.01 13.04 0.00
N GLY A 110 -0.45 14.16 -0.56
CA GLY A 110 -0.48 15.45 0.14
C GLY A 110 0.83 16.25 0.19
N ILE A 111 1.91 15.78 -0.45
CA ILE A 111 3.20 16.48 -0.55
C ILE A 111 3.14 17.46 -1.74
N GLN A 112 3.29 18.76 -1.48
CA GLN A 112 3.07 19.81 -2.49
C GLN A 112 4.36 20.51 -2.93
N ALA A 113 5.41 20.44 -2.13
CA ALA A 113 6.66 21.14 -2.39
C ALA A 113 7.88 20.27 -2.05
N LEU A 114 9.03 20.63 -2.61
CA LEU A 114 10.30 19.94 -2.35
C LEU A 114 10.79 20.12 -0.90
N ALA A 115 10.35 21.17 -0.21
CA ALA A 115 10.77 21.49 1.15
C ALA A 115 10.02 20.68 2.23
N GLU A 116 9.00 19.92 1.84
CA GLU A 116 8.22 19.02 2.72
C GLU A 116 8.84 17.61 2.76
#